data_AF-A0A1G4IDC4-F1
#
_entry.id   AF-A0A1G4IDC4-F1
#
_cell.length_a   1.000
_cell.length_b   1.000
_cell.length_c   1.000
_cell.angle_alpha   90.00
_cell.angle_beta   90.00
_cell.angle_gamma   90.00
#
_symmetry.space_group_name_H-M   'P 1'
#
loop_
_entity.id
_entity.type
_entity.pdbx_description
1 polymer ?
#
loop_
_entity_poly.entity_id
_entity_poly.type
_entity_poly.pdbx_seq_one_letter_code
_entity_poly.pdbx_strand_id
1 'polypeptide(L)'
;MVEITELAKDISERLRNGSYECVICSNAVYLRDKLWSCTVCYGVVHMPCVRSWVKVQVEEREKRDATAGGSSASSISLNEFRCPICQALTPVSAVAEFSCFCGKVCNPTPDPLLVPGSCGDTCGRRRKDELCPHACALMCHPGPCTPCQLTRTQSCFCGKTSKTVGCSSGIHGFECEGICGKLRECGKHNCGVPCHEGPCPVCTILSTDSCYCGATKRTQRCGESGPFPCGTPCSKILDCGNHRCLSKCHKDACEPCFRTPERMVFCPCGKVRLQQLLNSPRKSCLDPIPSCGLVCEGFLPCGHTCSDVCHESPTCPPCTKLVSMKCGCGSQNYQIYCFFTYLPQGEWKAAAERSGLSKDKIISHFPPVCKKPCRKHLSCGKHTCKENCCTNEDHTCYKICTKRLSCGTHSCGQLCHKGLCLPCSVASYDRLYCRCRRTWVEPPVPCGTKPPNCSHECIVPRPCGHPANHPCHIENECPVCVVPVEKKCGSHATVIPYYLPCYRESVSCGKKCGKLMSCCGKPCGKICHTGKCEHKCQTPFPALE
;
A
#
# COMPACT_ATOMS: atom_id res chain seq x y z
N MET A 1 6.14 -21.32 -42.18
CA MET A 1 7.44 -21.54 -41.50
C MET A 1 7.26 -21.15 -40.04
N VAL A 2 7.61 -22.01 -39.08
CA VAL A 2 7.48 -21.68 -37.65
C VAL A 2 8.64 -20.78 -37.26
N GLU A 3 8.38 -19.50 -37.05
CA GLU A 3 9.43 -18.53 -36.73
C GLU A 3 9.80 -18.58 -35.25
N ILE A 4 11.11 -18.51 -34.97
CA ILE A 4 11.72 -18.33 -33.65
C ILE A 4 11.26 -16.98 -33.03
N THR A 5 11.22 -16.86 -31.70
CA THR A 5 10.82 -15.60 -31.03
C THR A 5 11.79 -14.45 -31.35
N GLU A 6 11.33 -13.20 -31.34
CA GLU A 6 12.15 -12.02 -31.65
C GLU A 6 13.43 -11.94 -30.79
N LEU A 7 13.30 -12.20 -29.48
CA LEU A 7 14.44 -12.28 -28.56
C LEU A 7 15.43 -13.38 -28.96
N ALA A 8 14.94 -14.56 -29.35
CA ALA A 8 15.79 -15.65 -29.77
C ALA A 8 16.43 -15.39 -31.15
N LYS A 9 15.79 -14.62 -32.04
CA LYS A 9 16.38 -14.12 -33.28
C LYS A 9 17.53 -13.15 -33.00
N ASP A 10 17.31 -12.12 -32.17
CA ASP A 10 18.34 -11.13 -31.79
C ASP A 10 19.56 -11.80 -31.15
N ILE A 11 19.36 -12.66 -30.15
CA ILE A 11 20.47 -13.37 -29.50
C ILE A 11 21.21 -14.26 -30.52
N SER A 12 20.49 -14.95 -31.41
CA SER A 12 21.11 -15.80 -32.43
C SER A 12 21.96 -15.00 -33.42
N GLU A 13 21.45 -13.86 -33.90
CA GLU A 13 22.17 -12.99 -34.84
C GLU A 13 23.44 -12.41 -34.20
N ARG A 14 23.31 -11.88 -32.98
CA ARG A 14 24.44 -11.32 -32.21
C ARG A 14 25.50 -12.36 -31.83
N LEU A 15 25.11 -13.61 -31.62
CA LEU A 15 26.08 -14.68 -31.37
C LEU A 15 26.77 -15.11 -32.68
N ARG A 16 26.04 -15.21 -33.79
CA ARG A 16 26.62 -15.59 -35.10
C ARG A 16 27.59 -14.56 -35.64
N ASN A 17 27.28 -13.28 -35.49
CA ASN A 17 28.12 -12.18 -35.98
C ASN A 17 29.27 -11.80 -35.00
N GLY A 18 29.34 -12.44 -33.82
CA GLY A 18 30.34 -12.13 -32.79
C GLY A 18 30.15 -10.78 -32.09
N SER A 19 28.97 -10.14 -32.20
CA SER A 19 28.64 -8.85 -31.58
C SER A 19 27.92 -8.99 -30.23
N TYR A 20 27.80 -10.22 -29.70
CA TYR A 20 27.26 -10.48 -28.37
C TYR A 20 28.37 -10.33 -27.32
N GLU A 21 28.16 -9.49 -26.32
CA GLU A 21 29.14 -9.22 -25.26
C GLU A 21 28.70 -9.85 -23.94
N CYS A 22 29.64 -10.48 -23.24
CA CYS A 22 29.41 -11.04 -21.92
C CYS A 22 29.31 -9.92 -20.88
N VAL A 23 28.18 -9.82 -20.18
CA VAL A 23 27.90 -8.75 -19.19
C VAL A 23 28.88 -8.74 -18.01
N ILE A 24 29.60 -9.84 -17.73
CA ILE A 24 30.52 -9.93 -16.60
C ILE A 24 31.92 -9.41 -16.96
N CYS A 25 32.44 -9.75 -18.14
CA CYS A 25 33.81 -9.40 -18.54
C CYS A 25 33.88 -8.37 -19.67
N SER A 26 32.74 -7.98 -20.25
CA SER A 26 32.62 -7.06 -21.38
C SER A 26 33.36 -7.50 -22.65
N ASN A 27 33.73 -8.78 -22.77
CA ASN A 27 34.34 -9.34 -23.97
C ASN A 27 33.29 -9.97 -24.87
N ALA A 28 33.55 -9.95 -26.18
CA ALA A 28 32.74 -10.65 -27.17
C ALA A 28 32.70 -12.16 -26.93
N VAL A 29 31.57 -12.78 -27.26
CA VAL A 29 31.34 -14.22 -27.21
C VAL A 29 31.60 -14.82 -28.59
N TYR A 30 32.50 -15.80 -28.64
CA TYR A 30 32.93 -16.46 -29.87
C TYR A 30 32.44 -17.92 -29.97
N LEU A 31 32.55 -18.51 -31.17
CA LEU A 31 32.08 -19.86 -31.50
C LEU A 31 32.63 -20.96 -30.59
N ARG A 32 33.89 -20.86 -30.14
CA ARG A 32 34.56 -21.87 -29.31
C ARG A 32 34.39 -21.66 -27.81
N ASP A 33 33.73 -20.57 -27.41
CA ASP A 33 33.56 -20.24 -26.01
C ASP A 33 32.59 -21.21 -25.34
N LYS A 34 32.86 -21.56 -24.08
CA LYS A 34 31.94 -22.31 -23.23
C LYS A 34 30.97 -21.33 -22.59
N LEU A 35 29.67 -21.56 -22.76
CA LEU A 35 28.63 -20.57 -22.44
C LEU A 35 27.65 -21.08 -21.40
N TRP A 36 27.09 -20.17 -20.61
CA TRP A 36 25.93 -20.44 -19.78
C TRP A 36 24.81 -19.48 -20.17
N SER A 37 23.58 -19.99 -20.23
CA SER A 37 22.39 -19.19 -20.51
C SER A 37 21.38 -19.29 -19.37
N CYS A 38 20.86 -18.15 -18.91
CA CYS A 38 19.81 -18.14 -17.90
C CYS A 38 18.49 -18.73 -18.46
N THR A 39 17.76 -19.53 -17.69
CA THR A 39 16.46 -20.09 -18.11
C THR A 39 15.31 -19.08 -18.07
N VAL A 40 15.51 -17.95 -17.36
CA VAL A 40 14.48 -16.91 -17.15
C VAL A 40 14.66 -15.75 -18.13
N CYS A 41 15.82 -15.10 -18.13
CA CYS A 41 16.08 -13.97 -19.03
C CYS A 41 16.79 -14.36 -20.34
N TYR A 42 17.27 -15.61 -20.46
CA TYR A 42 17.99 -16.11 -21.64
C TYR A 42 19.30 -15.40 -21.98
N GLY A 43 19.78 -14.51 -21.12
CA GLY A 43 21.07 -13.87 -21.27
C GLY A 43 22.21 -14.90 -21.20
N VAL A 44 23.21 -14.69 -22.06
CA VAL A 44 24.34 -15.60 -22.29
C VAL A 44 25.60 -14.98 -21.68
N VAL A 45 26.38 -15.76 -20.95
CA VAL A 45 27.69 -15.33 -20.43
C VAL A 45 28.69 -16.47 -20.53
N HIS A 46 29.99 -16.16 -20.47
CA HIS A 46 31.03 -17.18 -20.43
C HIS A 46 30.92 -18.04 -19.16
N MET A 47 31.15 -19.34 -19.30
CA MET A 47 31.17 -20.30 -18.19
C MET A 47 32.16 -19.93 -17.07
N PRO A 48 33.41 -19.53 -17.36
CA PRO A 48 34.35 -19.06 -16.33
C PRO A 48 33.82 -17.84 -15.56
N CYS A 49 33.18 -16.90 -16.27
CA CYS A 49 32.65 -15.69 -15.68
C CYS A 49 31.51 -15.98 -14.70
N VAL A 50 30.53 -16.80 -15.10
CA VAL A 50 29.41 -17.16 -14.21
C VAL A 50 29.87 -18.00 -13.02
N ARG A 51 30.87 -18.86 -13.18
CA ARG A 51 31.44 -19.64 -12.04
C ARG A 51 32.12 -18.73 -11.02
N SER A 52 32.89 -17.73 -11.48
CA SER A 52 33.47 -16.70 -10.60
C SER A 52 32.38 -15.90 -9.88
N TRP A 53 31.33 -15.50 -10.61
CA TRP A 53 30.17 -14.81 -10.04
C TRP A 53 29.47 -15.62 -8.93
N VAL A 54 29.25 -16.92 -9.17
CA VAL A 54 28.64 -17.83 -8.19
C VAL A 54 29.51 -17.94 -6.95
N LYS A 55 30.83 -18.10 -7.11
CA LYS A 55 31.78 -18.19 -5.99
C LYS A 55 31.73 -16.95 -5.09
N VAL A 56 31.79 -15.75 -5.67
CA VAL A 56 31.69 -14.48 -4.93
C VAL A 56 30.35 -14.36 -4.19
N GLN A 57 29.24 -14.76 -4.82
CA GLN A 57 27.91 -14.70 -4.20
C GLN A 57 27.76 -15.65 -3.00
N VAL A 58 28.37 -16.84 -3.08
CA VAL A 58 28.38 -17.81 -1.97
C VAL A 58 29.25 -17.31 -0.83
N GLU A 59 30.48 -16.87 -1.11
CA GLU A 59 31.42 -16.35 -0.10
C GLU A 59 30.86 -15.12 0.64
N GLU A 60 30.23 -14.18 -0.07
CA GLU A 60 29.60 -12.99 0.53
C GLU A 60 28.35 -13.31 1.35
N ARG A 61 27.74 -14.48 1.13
CA ARG A 61 26.60 -14.95 1.94
C ARG A 61 27.08 -15.65 3.21
N GLU A 62 28.09 -16.53 3.09
CA GLU A 62 28.70 -17.20 4.24
C GLU A 62 29.22 -16.18 5.28
N LYS A 63 29.84 -15.07 4.83
CA LYS A 63 30.27 -13.97 5.72
C LYS A 63 29.11 -13.23 6.39
N ARG A 64 27.97 -13.07 5.70
CA ARG A 64 26.75 -12.44 6.24
C ARG A 64 26.05 -13.33 7.27
N ASP A 65 25.93 -14.62 6.98
CA ASP A 65 25.33 -15.59 7.89
C ASP A 65 26.20 -15.81 9.13
N ALA A 66 27.52 -15.67 9.02
CA ALA A 66 28.43 -15.71 10.17
C ALA A 66 28.36 -14.46 11.08
N THR A 67 27.86 -13.33 10.59
CA THR A 67 27.80 -12.05 11.33
C THR A 67 26.40 -11.71 11.84
N ALA A 68 25.35 -12.27 11.23
CA ALA A 68 23.97 -12.13 11.68
C ALA A 68 23.58 -13.32 12.57
N GLY A 69 23.69 -13.13 13.89
CA GLY A 69 23.11 -14.05 14.89
C GLY A 69 21.66 -14.35 14.54
N GLY A 70 21.39 -15.61 14.19
CA GLY A 70 20.24 -16.06 13.42
C GLY A 70 18.91 -15.43 13.86
N SER A 71 18.38 -14.53 13.04
CA SER A 71 16.98 -14.08 13.05
C SER A 71 16.69 -13.17 11.85
N SER A 72 16.70 -13.70 10.63
CA SER A 72 15.84 -13.21 9.54
C SER A 72 15.92 -14.12 8.32
N ALA A 73 14.80 -14.77 8.03
CA ALA A 73 14.55 -15.63 6.88
C ALA A 73 14.81 -14.90 5.55
N SER A 74 15.97 -15.16 4.94
CA SER A 74 16.12 -15.10 3.49
C SER A 74 16.00 -16.52 2.98
N SER A 75 14.84 -16.86 2.41
CA SER A 75 14.43 -18.18 1.94
C SER A 75 15.16 -18.66 0.68
N ILE A 76 16.49 -18.56 0.65
CA ILE A 76 17.30 -19.00 -0.51
C ILE A 76 18.25 -20.08 -0.02
N SER A 77 18.04 -21.30 -0.52
CA SER A 77 18.90 -22.45 -0.26
C SER A 77 20.37 -22.13 -0.58
N LEU A 78 21.31 -22.73 0.17
CA LEU A 78 22.75 -22.66 -0.11
C LEU A 78 23.10 -23.17 -1.52
N ASN A 79 22.18 -23.91 -2.15
CA ASN A 79 22.37 -24.52 -3.46
C ASN A 79 21.90 -23.64 -4.64
N GLU A 80 21.61 -22.35 -4.42
CA GLU A 80 21.09 -21.43 -5.43
C GLU A 80 21.85 -20.09 -5.48
N PHE A 81 22.10 -19.59 -6.69
CA PHE A 81 22.73 -18.30 -6.96
C PHE A 81 21.82 -17.37 -7.76
N ARG A 82 22.11 -16.06 -7.74
CA ARG A 82 21.38 -15.06 -8.50
C ARG A 82 22.01 -14.82 -9.87
N CYS A 83 21.20 -14.84 -10.92
CA CYS A 83 21.64 -14.51 -12.28
C CYS A 83 22.26 -13.09 -12.35
N PRO A 84 23.43 -12.90 -12.98
CA PRO A 84 24.09 -11.60 -13.11
C PRO A 84 23.28 -10.57 -13.91
N ILE A 85 22.34 -11.02 -14.75
CA ILE A 85 21.56 -10.15 -15.65
C ILE A 85 20.19 -9.83 -15.04
N CYS A 86 19.44 -10.83 -14.57
CA CYS A 86 18.05 -10.66 -14.11
C CYS A 86 17.82 -10.95 -12.62
N GLN A 87 18.85 -11.32 -11.86
CA GLN A 87 18.78 -11.64 -10.42
C GLN A 87 17.85 -12.81 -10.05
N ALA A 88 17.31 -13.54 -11.03
CA ALA A 88 16.53 -14.77 -10.81
C ALA A 88 17.38 -15.85 -10.14
N LEU A 89 16.75 -16.61 -9.23
CA LEU A 89 17.38 -17.71 -8.52
C LEU A 89 17.57 -18.90 -9.47
N THR A 90 18.79 -19.42 -9.50
CA THR A 90 19.19 -20.56 -10.33
C THR A 90 19.98 -21.54 -9.47
N PRO A 91 19.78 -22.86 -9.61
CA PRO A 91 20.58 -23.84 -8.88
C PRO A 91 22.05 -23.80 -9.29
N VAL A 92 22.96 -23.95 -8.33
CA VAL A 92 24.43 -23.99 -8.56
C VAL A 92 24.82 -25.15 -9.49
N SER A 93 24.06 -26.24 -9.50
CA SER A 93 24.26 -27.34 -10.45
C SER A 93 24.16 -26.91 -11.92
N ALA A 94 23.45 -25.81 -12.24
CA ALA A 94 23.32 -25.31 -13.60
C ALA A 94 24.63 -24.76 -14.21
N VAL A 95 25.65 -24.50 -13.39
CA VAL A 95 26.99 -24.05 -13.85
C VAL A 95 28.06 -25.14 -13.70
N ALA A 96 27.66 -26.36 -13.34
CA ALA A 96 28.56 -27.50 -13.19
C ALA A 96 29.18 -27.89 -14.54
N GLU A 97 28.37 -27.97 -15.59
CA GLU A 97 28.81 -28.36 -16.93
C GLU A 97 28.28 -27.42 -18.01
N PHE A 98 29.08 -27.22 -19.06
CA PHE A 98 28.62 -26.56 -20.26
C PHE A 98 27.72 -27.50 -21.04
N SER A 99 26.46 -27.12 -21.20
CA SER A 99 25.49 -27.81 -22.07
C SER A 99 24.95 -26.84 -23.11
N CYS A 100 24.46 -27.39 -24.23
CA CYS A 100 23.80 -26.59 -25.25
C CYS A 100 22.53 -25.90 -24.70
N PHE A 101 21.97 -24.93 -25.43
CA PHE A 101 20.78 -24.18 -24.96
C PHE A 101 19.54 -25.06 -24.63
N CYS A 102 19.45 -26.27 -25.19
CA CYS A 102 18.39 -27.23 -24.85
C CYS A 102 18.73 -28.21 -23.72
N GLY A 103 19.99 -28.23 -23.26
CA GLY A 103 20.48 -29.09 -22.16
C GLY A 103 20.72 -30.55 -22.54
N LYS A 104 20.48 -30.96 -23.80
CA LYS A 104 20.60 -32.37 -24.24
C LYS A 104 22.03 -32.84 -24.40
N VAL A 105 22.92 -31.96 -24.87
CA VAL A 105 24.31 -32.28 -25.23
C VAL A 105 25.24 -31.47 -24.34
N CYS A 106 26.09 -32.15 -23.58
CA CYS A 106 27.20 -31.53 -22.84
C CYS A 106 28.35 -31.25 -23.81
N ASN A 107 28.93 -30.05 -23.72
CA ASN A 107 30.01 -29.56 -24.58
C ASN A 107 29.77 -29.82 -26.08
N PRO A 108 28.74 -29.18 -26.70
CA PRO A 108 28.47 -29.36 -28.12
C PRO A 108 29.69 -28.99 -28.98
N THR A 109 29.91 -29.73 -30.07
CA THR A 109 31.00 -29.48 -31.02
C THR A 109 30.79 -28.13 -31.72
N PRO A 110 31.80 -27.24 -31.76
CA PRO A 110 31.67 -25.95 -32.43
C PRO A 110 31.50 -26.12 -33.95
N ASP A 111 30.38 -25.67 -34.49
CA ASP A 111 30.06 -25.68 -35.93
C ASP A 111 29.72 -24.26 -36.41
N PRO A 112 30.45 -23.68 -37.39
CA PRO A 112 30.17 -22.34 -37.94
C PRO A 112 28.77 -22.16 -38.54
N LEU A 113 28.09 -23.25 -38.92
CA LEU A 113 26.73 -23.20 -39.46
C LEU A 113 25.65 -23.10 -38.37
N LEU A 114 26.01 -23.41 -37.12
CA LEU A 114 25.12 -23.37 -35.96
C LEU A 114 25.33 -22.08 -35.15
N VAL A 115 24.33 -21.73 -34.34
CA VAL A 115 24.51 -20.67 -33.33
C VAL A 115 25.53 -21.16 -32.30
N PRO A 116 26.55 -20.36 -31.93
CA PRO A 116 27.46 -20.68 -30.85
C PRO A 116 26.74 -21.19 -29.59
N GLY A 117 27.11 -22.38 -29.10
CA GLY A 117 26.47 -23.02 -27.96
C GLY A 117 25.20 -23.84 -28.28
N SER A 118 24.81 -23.98 -29.54
CA SER A 118 23.76 -24.91 -29.97
C SER A 118 24.33 -26.29 -30.35
N CYS A 119 23.54 -27.35 -30.21
CA CYS A 119 23.93 -28.72 -30.60
C CYS A 119 23.42 -29.16 -31.98
N GLY A 120 22.60 -28.34 -32.67
CA GLY A 120 22.07 -28.68 -34.00
C GLY A 120 20.88 -29.66 -34.02
N ASP A 121 20.65 -30.41 -32.95
CA ASP A 121 19.48 -31.29 -32.83
C ASP A 121 18.16 -30.55 -32.59
N THR A 122 17.04 -31.27 -32.66
CA THR A 122 15.74 -30.77 -32.19
C THR A 122 15.81 -30.37 -30.72
N CYS A 123 15.27 -29.19 -30.38
CA CYS A 123 15.37 -28.57 -29.07
C CYS A 123 14.75 -29.46 -27.98
N GLY A 124 13.52 -29.92 -28.14
CA GLY A 124 12.86 -30.82 -27.18
C GLY A 124 12.54 -30.21 -25.81
N ARG A 125 12.88 -28.93 -25.54
CA ARG A 125 12.50 -28.24 -24.30
C ARG A 125 10.97 -28.19 -24.17
N ARG A 126 10.47 -28.34 -22.94
CA ARG A 126 9.07 -28.03 -22.62
C ARG A 126 8.86 -26.52 -22.75
N ARG A 127 7.72 -26.13 -23.31
CA ARG A 127 7.35 -24.73 -23.47
C ARG A 127 6.87 -24.15 -22.13
N LYS A 128 6.79 -22.81 -22.06
CA LYS A 128 6.34 -22.08 -20.87
C LYS A 128 4.92 -22.44 -20.43
N ASP A 129 4.06 -22.84 -21.36
CA ASP A 129 2.71 -23.33 -21.05
C ASP A 129 2.78 -24.77 -20.50
N GLU A 130 2.56 -24.92 -19.20
CA GLU A 130 2.66 -26.18 -18.46
C GLU A 130 1.65 -27.23 -18.94
N LEU A 131 0.50 -26.79 -19.47
CA LEU A 131 -0.56 -27.65 -19.99
C LEU A 131 -0.28 -28.12 -21.43
N CYS A 132 0.78 -27.65 -22.06
CA CYS A 132 1.18 -28.11 -23.39
C CYS A 132 2.01 -29.41 -23.27
N PRO A 133 1.49 -30.58 -23.70
CA PRO A 133 2.27 -31.82 -23.69
C PRO A 133 3.36 -31.86 -24.77
N HIS A 134 3.29 -30.96 -25.75
CA HIS A 134 4.18 -30.97 -26.92
C HIS A 134 5.53 -30.31 -26.63
N ALA A 135 6.60 -31.05 -26.91
CA ALA A 135 7.97 -30.56 -26.89
C ALA A 135 8.24 -29.56 -28.05
N CYS A 136 9.27 -28.73 -27.89
CA CYS A 136 9.72 -27.83 -28.95
C CYS A 136 10.35 -28.63 -30.12
N ALA A 137 9.77 -28.50 -31.32
CA ALA A 137 10.25 -29.16 -32.53
C ALA A 137 11.28 -28.35 -33.34
N LEU A 138 11.61 -27.13 -32.90
CA LEU A 138 12.63 -26.30 -33.55
C LEU A 138 14.02 -26.88 -33.29
N MET A 139 14.99 -26.58 -34.16
CA MET A 139 16.41 -26.81 -33.89
C MET A 139 16.82 -26.10 -32.59
N CYS A 140 17.81 -26.65 -31.86
CA CYS A 140 18.35 -26.05 -30.65
C CYS A 140 18.68 -24.56 -30.87
N HIS A 141 18.11 -23.71 -30.03
CA HIS A 141 18.10 -22.27 -30.21
C HIS A 141 18.29 -21.56 -28.85
N PRO A 142 18.94 -20.39 -28.80
CA PRO A 142 18.94 -19.54 -27.61
C PRO A 142 17.53 -18.95 -27.38
N GLY A 143 17.28 -18.40 -26.19
CA GLY A 143 16.00 -17.73 -25.92
C GLY A 143 14.81 -18.66 -25.66
N PRO A 144 13.62 -18.08 -25.45
CA PRO A 144 12.39 -18.81 -25.14
C PRO A 144 11.86 -19.56 -26.37
N CYS A 145 11.29 -20.75 -26.12
CA CYS A 145 10.60 -21.53 -27.15
C CYS A 145 9.34 -20.81 -27.63
N THR A 146 9.05 -20.91 -28.92
CA THR A 146 7.86 -20.29 -29.51
C THR A 146 6.58 -20.96 -28.99
N PRO A 147 5.46 -20.23 -28.93
CA PRO A 147 4.17 -20.80 -28.55
C PRO A 147 3.82 -22.03 -29.42
N CYS A 148 3.19 -23.03 -28.79
CA CYS A 148 2.81 -24.25 -29.49
C CYS A 148 1.64 -23.99 -30.44
N GLN A 149 1.80 -24.35 -31.71
CA GLN A 149 0.74 -24.27 -32.73
C GLN A 149 -0.09 -25.56 -32.84
N LEU A 150 0.21 -26.58 -32.04
CA LEU A 150 -0.57 -27.82 -31.99
C LEU A 150 -1.77 -27.65 -31.05
N THR A 151 -2.72 -28.57 -31.18
CA THR A 151 -3.92 -28.62 -30.34
C THR A 151 -3.79 -29.60 -29.20
N ARG A 152 -4.40 -29.30 -28.06
CA ARG A 152 -4.57 -30.22 -26.93
C ARG A 152 -6.03 -30.42 -26.60
N THR A 153 -6.34 -31.52 -25.93
CA THR A 153 -7.64 -31.75 -25.32
C THR A 153 -7.69 -31.02 -23.98
N GLN A 154 -8.62 -30.07 -23.85
CA GLN A 154 -8.87 -29.33 -22.61
C GLN A 154 -10.21 -29.77 -22.03
N SER A 155 -10.26 -30.01 -20.72
CA SER A 155 -11.49 -30.35 -20.01
C SER A 155 -12.21 -29.10 -19.49
N CYS A 156 -13.54 -29.16 -19.34
CA CYS A 156 -14.33 -28.14 -18.63
C CYS A 156 -13.84 -27.99 -17.20
N PHE A 157 -14.17 -26.89 -16.53
CA PHE A 157 -13.91 -26.72 -15.10
C PHE A 157 -14.56 -27.83 -14.27
N CYS A 158 -15.64 -28.44 -14.76
CA CYS A 158 -16.35 -29.56 -14.16
C CYS A 158 -15.71 -30.95 -14.36
N GLY A 159 -14.77 -31.11 -15.29
CA GLY A 159 -14.19 -32.40 -15.71
C GLY A 159 -15.07 -33.31 -16.60
N LYS A 160 -16.35 -33.00 -16.81
CA LYS A 160 -17.32 -33.88 -17.52
C LYS A 160 -17.20 -33.89 -19.05
N THR A 161 -16.83 -32.76 -19.64
CA THR A 161 -16.73 -32.60 -21.10
C THR A 161 -15.36 -32.05 -21.47
N SER A 162 -14.85 -32.43 -22.64
CA SER A 162 -13.60 -31.91 -23.18
C SER A 162 -13.77 -31.37 -24.60
N LYS A 163 -12.94 -30.38 -24.97
CA LYS A 163 -12.88 -29.79 -26.30
C LYS A 163 -11.43 -29.67 -26.74
N THR A 164 -11.22 -29.72 -28.06
CA THR A 164 -9.89 -29.52 -28.66
C THR A 164 -9.61 -28.02 -28.76
N VAL A 165 -8.54 -27.56 -28.13
CA VAL A 165 -8.11 -26.15 -28.13
C VAL A 165 -6.65 -26.04 -28.57
N GLY A 166 -6.26 -24.91 -29.17
CA GLY A 166 -4.85 -24.63 -29.45
C GLY A 166 -4.04 -24.57 -28.15
N CYS A 167 -2.84 -25.14 -28.10
CA CYS A 167 -2.01 -25.07 -26.90
C CYS A 167 -1.69 -23.61 -26.51
N SER A 168 -1.37 -22.75 -27.48
CA SER A 168 -1.10 -21.33 -27.24
C SER A 168 -2.34 -20.45 -27.01
N SER A 169 -3.55 -21.01 -27.00
CA SER A 169 -4.80 -20.24 -26.90
C SER A 169 -5.06 -19.61 -25.53
N GLY A 170 -4.27 -19.93 -24.50
CA GLY A 170 -4.48 -19.46 -23.13
C GLY A 170 -5.75 -20.03 -22.47
N ILE A 171 -6.40 -21.02 -23.09
CA ILE A 171 -7.58 -21.68 -22.54
C ILE A 171 -7.12 -22.75 -21.54
N HIS A 172 -7.34 -22.47 -20.26
CA HIS A 172 -7.02 -23.36 -19.12
C HIS A 172 -8.23 -24.19 -18.66
N GLY A 173 -9.42 -23.88 -19.17
CA GLY A 173 -10.69 -24.54 -18.88
C GLY A 173 -11.83 -23.78 -19.57
N PHE A 174 -13.02 -24.37 -19.58
CA PHE A 174 -14.21 -23.71 -20.09
C PHE A 174 -15.45 -24.12 -19.30
N GLU A 175 -16.47 -23.26 -19.35
CA GLU A 175 -17.80 -23.53 -18.82
C GLU A 175 -18.58 -24.36 -19.84
N CYS A 176 -18.98 -25.58 -19.45
CA CYS A 176 -19.89 -26.37 -20.27
C CYS A 176 -21.35 -26.08 -19.92
N GLU A 177 -22.26 -26.44 -20.81
CA GLU A 177 -23.71 -26.26 -20.61
C GLU A 177 -24.31 -27.24 -19.58
N GLY A 178 -23.50 -28.14 -19.03
CA GLY A 178 -23.91 -29.11 -18.02
C GLY A 178 -23.88 -28.55 -16.58
N ILE A 179 -24.67 -29.18 -15.71
CA ILE A 179 -24.63 -28.91 -14.26
C ILE A 179 -23.29 -29.40 -13.69
N CYS A 180 -22.61 -28.57 -12.88
CA CYS A 180 -21.28 -28.85 -12.33
C CYS A 180 -21.23 -30.21 -11.60
N GLY A 181 -22.11 -30.45 -10.64
CA GLY A 181 -22.26 -31.74 -9.95
C GLY A 181 -21.10 -32.14 -9.04
N LYS A 182 -20.06 -31.31 -8.87
CA LYS A 182 -18.97 -31.54 -7.90
C LYS A 182 -19.50 -31.50 -6.46
N LEU A 183 -18.87 -32.26 -5.57
CA LEU A 183 -19.19 -32.21 -4.14
C LEU A 183 -18.81 -30.84 -3.57
N ARG A 184 -19.75 -30.15 -2.90
CA ARG A 184 -19.50 -28.86 -2.26
C ARG A 184 -18.67 -29.03 -0.98
N GLU A 185 -18.11 -27.94 -0.47
CA GLU A 185 -17.32 -27.93 0.79
C GLU A 185 -18.05 -28.51 2.01
N CYS A 186 -19.39 -28.51 2.02
CA CYS A 186 -20.18 -29.15 3.07
C CYS A 186 -20.05 -30.69 3.12
N GLY A 187 -19.43 -31.33 2.11
CA GLY A 187 -19.18 -32.77 2.05
C GLY A 187 -20.40 -33.66 1.86
N LYS A 188 -21.62 -33.10 1.86
CA LYS A 188 -22.89 -33.85 1.79
C LYS A 188 -23.72 -33.57 0.54
N HIS A 189 -23.51 -32.42 -0.11
CA HIS A 189 -24.35 -31.97 -1.23
C HIS A 189 -23.54 -31.67 -2.47
N ASN A 190 -24.10 -32.00 -3.64
CA ASN A 190 -23.51 -31.72 -4.93
C ASN A 190 -23.85 -30.31 -5.44
N CYS A 191 -22.98 -29.77 -6.28
CA CYS A 191 -23.14 -28.47 -6.91
C CYS A 191 -24.25 -28.52 -7.98
N GLY A 192 -25.27 -27.68 -7.83
CA GLY A 192 -26.45 -27.65 -8.69
C GLY A 192 -26.43 -26.52 -9.73
N VAL A 193 -25.39 -25.69 -9.73
CA VAL A 193 -25.25 -24.60 -10.72
C VAL A 193 -24.60 -25.11 -12.01
N PRO A 194 -24.77 -24.40 -13.13
CA PRO A 194 -24.02 -24.67 -14.36
C PRO A 194 -22.50 -24.73 -14.11
N CYS A 195 -21.77 -25.41 -14.99
CA CYS A 195 -20.31 -25.43 -14.93
C CYS A 195 -19.78 -24.00 -14.86
N HIS A 196 -18.99 -23.72 -13.84
CA HIS A 196 -18.47 -22.39 -13.55
C HIS A 196 -16.97 -22.47 -13.29
N GLU A 197 -16.28 -21.35 -13.47
CA GLU A 197 -14.90 -21.21 -13.03
C GLU A 197 -14.81 -21.07 -11.50
N GLY A 198 -13.75 -21.62 -10.89
CA GLY A 198 -13.47 -21.50 -9.45
C GLY A 198 -14.20 -22.49 -8.52
N PRO A 199 -14.12 -22.27 -7.19
CA PRO A 199 -14.72 -23.15 -6.18
C PRO A 199 -16.25 -23.11 -6.23
N CYS A 200 -16.90 -24.23 -5.88
CA CYS A 200 -18.36 -24.33 -5.89
C CYS A 200 -19.00 -23.37 -4.88
N PRO A 201 -20.15 -22.75 -5.22
CA PRO A 201 -20.84 -21.85 -4.30
C PRO A 201 -21.27 -22.58 -3.03
N VAL A 202 -21.26 -21.84 -1.92
CA VAL A 202 -21.63 -22.34 -0.58
C VAL A 202 -23.00 -23.03 -0.60
N CYS A 203 -23.16 -24.05 0.25
CA CYS A 203 -24.41 -24.79 0.32
C CYS A 203 -25.52 -23.92 0.91
N THR A 204 -26.64 -23.79 0.21
CA THR A 204 -27.82 -23.04 0.66
C THR A 204 -28.90 -23.92 1.29
N ILE A 205 -28.69 -25.24 1.33
CA ILE A 205 -29.63 -26.19 1.93
C ILE A 205 -29.61 -25.99 3.45
N LEU A 206 -30.79 -25.92 4.06
CA LEU A 206 -30.94 -25.76 5.50
C LEU A 206 -30.79 -27.11 6.21
N SER A 207 -29.86 -27.20 7.16
CA SER A 207 -29.74 -28.30 8.12
C SER A 207 -30.26 -27.87 9.49
N THR A 208 -30.90 -28.81 10.19
CA THR A 208 -31.35 -28.58 11.58
C THR A 208 -30.33 -29.19 12.52
N ASP A 209 -29.58 -28.35 13.22
CA ASP A 209 -28.61 -28.79 14.23
C ASP A 209 -29.18 -28.61 15.63
N SER A 210 -28.92 -29.56 16.52
CA SER A 210 -29.30 -29.50 17.94
C SER A 210 -28.15 -28.97 18.79
N CYS A 211 -28.46 -28.20 19.83
CA CYS A 211 -27.45 -27.76 20.81
C CYS A 211 -26.85 -28.94 21.61
N TYR A 212 -25.73 -28.73 22.32
CA TYR A 212 -25.06 -29.77 23.11
C TYR A 212 -25.94 -30.41 24.20
N CYS A 213 -26.96 -29.69 24.69
CA CYS A 213 -27.91 -30.21 25.66
C CYS A 213 -29.23 -30.72 25.03
N GLY A 214 -29.41 -30.58 23.71
CA GLY A 214 -30.62 -30.99 22.99
C GLY A 214 -31.86 -30.11 23.18
N ALA A 215 -31.79 -29.08 24.05
CA ALA A 215 -32.92 -28.23 24.41
C ALA A 215 -33.38 -27.29 23.28
N THR A 216 -32.50 -26.92 22.35
CA THR A 216 -32.80 -25.98 21.27
C THR A 216 -32.31 -26.53 19.95
N LYS A 217 -33.15 -26.43 18.91
CA LYS A 217 -32.79 -26.74 17.53
C LYS A 217 -32.66 -25.44 16.76
N ARG A 218 -31.65 -25.33 15.91
CA ARG A 218 -31.43 -24.18 15.04
C ARG A 218 -31.35 -24.66 13.60
N THR A 219 -32.17 -24.08 12.74
CA THR A 219 -32.08 -24.25 11.29
C THR A 219 -31.05 -23.27 10.75
N GLN A 220 -29.98 -23.78 10.15
CA GLN A 220 -28.92 -22.97 9.55
C GLN A 220 -28.47 -23.59 8.23
N ARG A 221 -27.61 -22.91 7.47
CA ARG A 221 -27.12 -23.48 6.21
C ARG A 221 -26.16 -24.63 6.49
N CYS A 222 -26.24 -25.65 5.66
CA CYS A 222 -25.39 -26.83 5.74
C CYS A 222 -23.90 -26.43 5.65
N GLY A 223 -23.13 -26.76 6.69
CA GLY A 223 -21.70 -26.47 6.78
C GLY A 223 -21.33 -25.25 7.64
N GLU A 224 -22.32 -24.45 8.09
CA GLU A 224 -22.03 -23.24 8.88
C GLU A 224 -21.74 -23.53 10.36
N SER A 225 -22.27 -24.59 10.99
CA SER A 225 -21.79 -25.05 12.33
C SER A 225 -22.33 -26.43 12.73
N GLY A 226 -21.57 -27.18 13.52
CA GLY A 226 -22.05 -28.36 14.25
C GLY A 226 -22.84 -28.01 15.53
N PRO A 227 -22.93 -28.94 16.50
CA PRO A 227 -23.63 -28.68 17.77
C PRO A 227 -23.12 -27.40 18.45
N PHE A 228 -24.05 -26.58 18.95
CA PHE A 228 -23.75 -25.25 19.49
C PHE A 228 -24.15 -25.10 20.96
N PRO A 229 -23.53 -24.19 21.73
CA PRO A 229 -24.01 -23.83 23.06
C PRO A 229 -25.21 -22.88 22.92
N CYS A 230 -26.39 -23.28 23.41
CA CYS A 230 -27.61 -22.47 23.30
C CYS A 230 -27.71 -21.32 24.32
N GLY A 231 -26.73 -21.17 25.22
CA GLY A 231 -26.69 -20.11 26.23
C GLY A 231 -27.68 -20.29 27.40
N THR A 232 -28.67 -21.17 27.27
CA THR A 232 -29.55 -21.58 28.37
C THR A 232 -28.80 -22.47 29.37
N PRO A 233 -29.25 -22.56 30.63
CA PRO A 233 -28.75 -23.57 31.55
C PRO A 233 -28.93 -24.97 30.96
N CYS A 234 -27.95 -25.85 31.16
CA CYS A 234 -27.91 -27.18 30.57
C CYS A 234 -29.09 -28.07 31.03
N SER A 235 -29.50 -27.93 32.30
CA SER A 235 -30.68 -28.58 32.91
C SER A 235 -30.71 -30.11 32.90
N LYS A 236 -29.64 -30.78 32.43
CA LYS A 236 -29.42 -32.23 32.59
C LYS A 236 -29.39 -32.58 34.08
N ILE A 237 -29.99 -33.71 34.44
CA ILE A 237 -29.99 -34.22 35.81
C ILE A 237 -28.57 -34.67 36.16
N LEU A 238 -28.05 -34.19 37.29
CA LEU A 238 -26.74 -34.58 37.80
C LEU A 238 -26.78 -36.01 38.36
N ASP A 239 -25.61 -36.59 38.61
CA ASP A 239 -25.43 -37.93 39.18
C ASP A 239 -26.25 -38.20 40.46
N CYS A 240 -26.55 -37.18 41.25
CA CYS A 240 -27.38 -37.32 42.45
C CYS A 240 -28.89 -37.50 42.20
N GLY A 241 -29.35 -37.45 40.95
CA GLY A 241 -30.77 -37.61 40.58
C GLY A 241 -31.69 -36.44 40.92
N ASN A 242 -31.30 -35.57 41.85
CA ASN A 242 -32.17 -34.50 42.38
C ASN A 242 -31.85 -33.09 41.86
N HIS A 243 -30.58 -32.83 41.52
CA HIS A 243 -30.15 -31.50 41.06
C HIS A 243 -29.97 -31.45 39.54
N ARG A 244 -30.26 -30.30 38.95
CA ARG A 244 -30.05 -30.02 37.52
C ARG A 244 -28.77 -29.22 37.33
N CYS A 245 -28.07 -29.46 36.23
CA CYS A 245 -26.90 -28.68 35.86
C CYS A 245 -27.28 -27.21 35.63
N LEU A 246 -26.73 -26.31 36.45
CA LEU A 246 -26.93 -24.86 36.38
C LEU A 246 -25.91 -24.16 35.48
N SER A 247 -24.89 -24.88 35.00
CA SER A 247 -23.92 -24.36 34.05
C SER A 247 -24.59 -24.05 32.72
N LYS A 248 -24.07 -23.03 32.01
CA LYS A 248 -24.47 -22.74 30.63
C LYS A 248 -24.23 -23.97 29.75
N CYS A 249 -25.04 -24.15 28.71
CA CYS A 249 -24.87 -25.23 27.72
C CYS A 249 -23.40 -25.39 27.33
N HIS A 250 -22.83 -26.55 27.66
CA HIS A 250 -21.41 -26.85 27.51
C HIS A 250 -21.24 -28.16 26.72
N LYS A 251 -20.05 -28.35 26.14
CA LYS A 251 -19.73 -29.52 25.31
C LYS A 251 -19.45 -30.76 26.15
N ASP A 252 -18.82 -30.60 27.30
CA ASP A 252 -18.32 -31.70 28.14
C ASP A 252 -19.43 -32.36 28.97
N ALA A 253 -19.11 -33.47 29.66
CA ALA A 253 -20.04 -34.08 30.62
C ALA A 253 -20.35 -33.11 31.78
N CYS A 254 -21.56 -33.19 32.35
CA CYS A 254 -21.93 -32.33 33.47
C CYS A 254 -21.12 -32.69 34.72
N GLU A 255 -20.61 -31.66 35.41
CA GLU A 255 -19.93 -31.84 36.69
C GLU A 255 -20.83 -32.55 37.72
N PRO A 256 -20.31 -33.50 38.49
CA PRO A 256 -21.06 -34.20 39.52
C PRO A 256 -21.64 -33.25 40.57
N CYS A 257 -22.72 -33.65 41.25
CA CYS A 257 -23.35 -32.84 42.28
C CYS A 257 -22.41 -32.64 43.48
N PHE A 258 -22.06 -31.39 43.76
CA PHE A 258 -21.21 -31.01 44.89
C PHE A 258 -21.92 -31.04 46.25
N ARG A 259 -23.27 -31.09 46.30
CA ARG A 259 -24.05 -31.03 47.54
C ARG A 259 -24.24 -32.38 48.24
N THR A 260 -23.75 -33.47 47.66
CA THR A 260 -23.90 -34.82 48.26
C THR A 260 -23.15 -34.91 49.59
N PRO A 261 -23.66 -35.66 50.59
CA PRO A 261 -23.03 -35.78 51.91
C PRO A 261 -21.57 -36.27 51.86
N GLU A 262 -21.22 -37.10 50.89
CA GLU A 262 -19.86 -37.63 50.68
C GLU A 262 -18.87 -36.56 50.20
N ARG A 263 -19.35 -35.58 49.42
CA ARG A 263 -18.50 -34.55 48.79
C ARG A 263 -18.50 -33.24 49.57
N MET A 264 -19.59 -32.92 50.26
CA MET A 264 -19.74 -31.70 51.06
C MET A 264 -19.56 -31.99 52.55
N VAL A 265 -18.30 -32.07 52.98
CA VAL A 265 -17.92 -32.43 54.36
C VAL A 265 -17.83 -31.20 55.28
N PHE A 266 -17.59 -30.02 54.71
CA PHE A 266 -17.34 -28.76 55.44
C PHE A 266 -18.47 -27.74 55.21
N CYS A 267 -18.53 -26.71 56.06
CA CYS A 267 -19.35 -25.52 55.84
C CYS A 267 -19.11 -24.97 54.43
N PRO A 268 -20.03 -24.13 53.90
CA PRO A 268 -19.80 -23.40 52.64
C PRO A 268 -18.47 -22.62 52.60
N CYS A 269 -17.95 -22.25 53.78
CA CYS A 269 -16.68 -21.58 54.00
C CYS A 269 -15.44 -22.51 54.08
N GLY A 270 -15.60 -23.83 54.10
CA GLY A 270 -14.52 -24.81 54.28
C GLY A 270 -13.92 -24.94 55.69
N LYS A 271 -14.19 -24.01 56.61
CA LYS A 271 -13.53 -23.93 57.94
C LYS A 271 -14.00 -24.95 58.99
N VAL A 272 -15.29 -25.25 59.05
CA VAL A 272 -15.89 -26.11 60.09
C VAL A 272 -16.51 -27.33 59.45
N ARG A 273 -16.32 -28.53 60.02
CA ARG A 273 -16.94 -29.76 59.52
C ARG A 273 -18.45 -29.75 59.81
N LEU A 274 -19.28 -30.15 58.85
CA LEU A 274 -20.74 -30.15 59.01
C LEU A 274 -21.22 -31.05 60.17
N GLN A 275 -20.47 -32.11 60.48
CA GLN A 275 -20.73 -32.98 61.63
C GLN A 275 -20.68 -32.25 62.99
N GLN A 276 -19.97 -31.13 63.08
CA GLN A 276 -19.89 -30.32 64.31
C GLN A 276 -21.01 -29.28 64.41
N LEU A 277 -21.72 -29.02 63.30
CA LEU A 277 -22.79 -28.03 63.21
C LEU A 277 -24.19 -28.66 63.18
N LEU A 278 -24.28 -29.96 62.89
CA LEU A 278 -25.52 -30.71 62.76
C LEU A 278 -25.58 -31.84 63.79
N ASN A 279 -26.72 -31.97 64.47
CA ASN A 279 -26.97 -33.04 65.43
C ASN A 279 -27.08 -34.44 64.77
N SER A 280 -27.30 -34.49 63.45
CA SER A 280 -27.41 -35.73 62.67
C SER A 280 -26.75 -35.58 61.29
N PRO A 281 -26.10 -36.62 60.74
CA PRO A 281 -25.48 -36.55 59.43
C PRO A 281 -26.52 -36.38 58.32
N ARG A 282 -26.16 -35.59 57.29
CA ARG A 282 -26.98 -35.41 56.08
C ARG A 282 -27.10 -36.75 55.36
N LYS A 283 -28.31 -37.08 54.93
CA LYS A 283 -28.65 -38.29 54.16
C LYS A 283 -28.83 -37.98 52.67
N SER A 284 -29.11 -36.73 52.33
CA SER A 284 -29.37 -36.30 50.96
C SER A 284 -28.70 -34.96 50.63
N CYS A 285 -28.51 -34.71 49.35
CA CYS A 285 -28.05 -33.43 48.83
C CYS A 285 -29.08 -32.30 49.02
N LEU A 286 -30.32 -32.63 49.37
CA LEU A 286 -31.42 -31.68 49.67
C LEU A 286 -31.41 -31.19 51.12
N ASP A 287 -30.68 -31.85 52.02
CA ASP A 287 -30.65 -31.46 53.43
C ASP A 287 -30.00 -30.08 53.61
N PRO A 288 -30.50 -29.21 54.49
CA PRO A 288 -29.99 -27.86 54.67
C PRO A 288 -28.52 -27.85 55.13
N ILE A 289 -27.75 -26.89 54.63
CA ILE A 289 -26.34 -26.72 54.97
C ILE A 289 -26.22 -25.50 55.90
N PRO A 290 -25.98 -25.69 57.21
CA PRO A 290 -25.89 -24.57 58.14
C PRO A 290 -24.63 -23.73 57.89
N SER A 291 -24.75 -22.43 58.12
CA SER A 291 -23.59 -21.54 58.23
C SER A 291 -22.90 -21.73 59.58
N CYS A 292 -21.57 -21.62 59.61
CA CYS A 292 -20.81 -21.78 60.85
C CYS A 292 -20.78 -20.50 61.73
N GLY A 293 -21.42 -19.41 61.29
CA GLY A 293 -21.43 -18.10 61.97
C GLY A 293 -20.10 -17.33 61.93
N LEU A 294 -19.00 -17.92 61.47
CA LEU A 294 -17.70 -17.26 61.33
C LEU A 294 -17.61 -16.42 60.05
N VAL A 295 -16.70 -15.45 60.02
CA VAL A 295 -16.34 -14.70 58.81
C VAL A 295 -15.77 -15.67 57.77
N CYS A 296 -16.27 -15.58 56.53
CA CYS A 296 -15.98 -16.54 55.47
C CYS A 296 -14.48 -16.57 55.12
N GLU A 297 -13.85 -15.41 54.93
CA GLU A 297 -12.43 -15.26 54.55
C GLU A 297 -12.02 -15.99 53.26
N GLY A 298 -12.98 -16.50 52.48
CA GLY A 298 -12.72 -17.13 51.19
C GLY A 298 -12.01 -16.17 50.22
N PHE A 299 -11.04 -16.69 49.46
CA PHE A 299 -10.31 -15.91 48.46
C PHE A 299 -11.22 -15.59 47.27
N LEU A 300 -11.40 -14.29 47.01
CA LEU A 300 -12.11 -13.77 45.85
C LEU A 300 -11.18 -13.79 44.62
N PRO A 301 -11.73 -13.77 43.39
CA PRO A 301 -10.92 -13.74 42.16
C PRO A 301 -9.91 -12.58 42.09
N CYS A 302 -10.17 -11.49 42.80
CA CYS A 302 -9.25 -10.34 42.93
C CYS A 302 -8.11 -10.54 43.94
N GLY A 303 -8.02 -11.68 44.63
CA GLY A 303 -7.00 -11.97 45.66
C GLY A 303 -7.34 -11.47 47.07
N HIS A 304 -8.38 -10.65 47.23
CA HIS A 304 -8.89 -10.25 48.55
C HIS A 304 -9.71 -11.35 49.23
N THR A 305 -9.78 -11.33 50.56
CA THR A 305 -10.61 -12.22 51.37
C THR A 305 -12.04 -11.68 51.55
N CYS A 306 -13.03 -12.58 51.55
CA CYS A 306 -14.43 -12.27 51.83
C CYS A 306 -14.61 -11.83 53.28
N SER A 307 -15.28 -10.69 53.50
CA SER A 307 -15.53 -10.10 54.83
C SER A 307 -16.91 -10.40 55.40
N ASP A 308 -17.76 -11.12 54.66
CA ASP A 308 -19.11 -11.48 55.12
C ASP A 308 -19.09 -12.73 56.03
N VAL A 309 -20.12 -12.85 56.85
CA VAL A 309 -20.41 -14.08 57.61
C VAL A 309 -20.68 -15.24 56.68
N CYS A 310 -20.36 -16.47 57.12
CA CYS A 310 -20.59 -17.69 56.35
C CYS A 310 -22.01 -17.70 55.78
N HIS A 311 -22.10 -17.79 54.45
CA HIS A 311 -23.34 -17.70 53.70
C HIS A 311 -23.60 -19.01 52.95
N GLU A 312 -24.86 -19.32 52.68
CA GLU A 312 -25.26 -20.58 52.06
C GLU A 312 -24.83 -20.69 50.58
N SER A 313 -24.66 -19.56 49.89
CA SER A 313 -24.23 -19.55 48.50
C SER A 313 -22.76 -20.01 48.38
N PRO A 314 -22.42 -20.91 47.44
CA PRO A 314 -21.04 -21.31 47.19
C PRO A 314 -20.19 -20.19 46.59
N THR A 315 -20.80 -19.14 46.05
CA THR A 315 -20.11 -17.97 45.51
C THR A 315 -20.14 -16.82 46.51
N CYS A 316 -18.96 -16.33 46.90
CA CYS A 316 -18.85 -15.15 47.75
C CYS A 316 -19.38 -13.88 47.04
N PRO A 317 -19.96 -12.92 47.79
CA PRO A 317 -20.32 -11.62 47.25
C PRO A 317 -19.10 -10.85 46.71
N PRO A 318 -19.31 -9.92 45.76
CA PRO A 318 -18.21 -9.23 45.08
C PRO A 318 -17.42 -8.32 46.02
N CYS A 319 -16.14 -8.11 45.71
CA CYS A 319 -15.22 -7.39 46.59
C CYS A 319 -15.54 -5.90 46.70
N THR A 320 -15.93 -5.45 47.90
CA THR A 320 -16.24 -4.04 48.23
C THR A 320 -15.05 -3.24 48.75
N LYS A 321 -13.82 -3.80 48.71
CA LYS A 321 -12.62 -3.04 49.07
C LYS A 321 -12.37 -1.93 48.05
N LEU A 322 -12.03 -0.73 48.53
CA LEU A 322 -11.66 0.40 47.69
C LEU A 322 -10.21 0.25 47.22
N VAL A 323 -10.01 0.29 45.91
CA VAL A 323 -8.69 0.28 45.26
C VAL A 323 -8.44 1.62 44.60
N SER A 324 -7.20 2.11 44.70
CA SER A 324 -6.77 3.35 44.06
C SER A 324 -6.26 3.06 42.66
N MET A 325 -6.81 3.74 41.65
CA MET A 325 -6.34 3.64 40.27
C MET A 325 -6.34 4.98 39.54
N LYS A 326 -5.50 5.10 38.52
CA LYS A 326 -5.43 6.31 37.68
C LYS A 326 -6.58 6.36 36.66
N CYS A 327 -7.00 7.56 36.25
CA CYS A 327 -7.85 7.72 35.06
C CYS A 327 -7.19 7.08 33.83
N GLY A 328 -7.96 6.82 32.78
CA GLY A 328 -7.39 6.39 31.48
C GLY A 328 -6.29 7.34 30.98
N CYS A 329 -6.38 8.63 31.31
CA CYS A 329 -5.42 9.67 30.99
C CYS A 329 -4.19 9.80 31.92
N GLY A 330 -4.09 9.01 33.00
CA GLY A 330 -3.04 9.10 34.02
C GLY A 330 -3.04 10.34 34.94
N SER A 331 -3.91 11.33 34.72
CA SER A 331 -3.87 12.65 35.39
C SER A 331 -4.46 12.73 36.81
N GLN A 332 -5.41 11.87 37.16
CA GLN A 332 -6.06 11.88 38.48
C GLN A 332 -6.21 10.44 39.00
N ASN A 333 -6.10 10.27 40.32
CA ASN A 333 -6.37 9.01 41.00
C ASN A 333 -7.83 8.98 41.47
N TYR A 334 -8.49 7.84 41.28
CA TYR A 334 -9.84 7.57 41.73
C TYR A 334 -9.81 6.38 42.70
N GLN A 335 -10.61 6.45 43.76
CA GLN A 335 -10.93 5.30 44.58
C GLN A 335 -12.17 4.64 44.02
N ILE A 336 -12.04 3.38 43.60
CA ILE A 336 -13.15 2.60 43.05
C ILE A 336 -13.27 1.27 43.80
N TYR A 337 -14.43 0.63 43.74
CA TYR A 337 -14.60 -0.71 44.30
C TYR A 337 -13.84 -1.76 43.48
N CYS A 338 -13.21 -2.70 44.17
CA CYS A 338 -12.37 -3.72 43.57
C CYS A 338 -13.13 -4.59 42.56
N PHE A 339 -14.43 -4.85 42.75
CA PHE A 339 -15.20 -5.64 41.80
C PHE A 339 -15.29 -5.06 40.38
N PHE A 340 -15.06 -3.76 40.20
CA PHE A 340 -14.99 -3.14 38.87
C PHE A 340 -13.77 -3.57 38.06
N THR A 341 -12.71 -4.12 38.69
CA THR A 341 -11.46 -4.46 37.99
C THR A 341 -11.48 -5.83 37.33
N TYR A 342 -12.37 -6.73 37.76
CA TYR A 342 -12.41 -8.11 37.26
C TYR A 342 -13.79 -8.56 36.74
N LEU A 343 -14.88 -7.85 37.08
CA LEU A 343 -16.21 -8.16 36.52
C LEU A 343 -16.46 -7.38 35.22
N PRO A 344 -17.17 -7.98 34.24
CA PRO A 344 -17.63 -7.27 33.06
C PRO A 344 -18.57 -6.10 33.41
N GLN A 345 -18.53 -5.02 32.63
CA GLN A 345 -19.35 -3.82 32.84
C GLN A 345 -20.86 -4.10 32.96
N GLY A 346 -21.37 -5.10 32.23
CA GLY A 346 -22.76 -5.52 32.31
C GLY A 346 -23.20 -6.10 33.66
N GLU A 347 -22.25 -6.61 34.46
CA GLU A 347 -22.53 -7.29 35.73
C GLU A 347 -22.36 -6.37 36.95
N TRP A 348 -21.87 -5.14 36.77
CA TRP A 348 -21.58 -4.22 37.87
C TRP A 348 -22.82 -3.79 38.67
N LYS A 349 -23.97 -3.63 38.02
CA LYS A 349 -25.22 -3.26 38.69
C LYS A 349 -25.70 -4.39 39.62
N ALA A 350 -25.72 -5.62 39.09
CA ALA A 350 -26.08 -6.81 39.86
C ALA A 350 -25.06 -7.11 40.97
N ALA A 351 -23.78 -6.80 40.75
CA ALA A 351 -22.75 -6.88 41.78
C ALA A 351 -22.94 -5.85 42.90
N ALA A 352 -23.23 -4.59 42.55
CA ALA A 352 -23.48 -3.52 43.50
C ALA A 352 -24.72 -3.80 44.38
N GLU A 353 -25.81 -4.30 43.79
CA GLU A 353 -27.03 -4.67 44.52
C GLU A 353 -26.76 -5.82 45.52
N ARG A 354 -26.01 -6.84 45.12
CA ARG A 354 -25.62 -7.96 46.02
C ARG A 354 -24.74 -7.53 47.19
N SER A 355 -24.02 -6.43 47.04
CA SER A 355 -23.14 -5.86 48.08
C SER A 355 -23.76 -4.68 48.83
N GLY A 356 -25.05 -4.39 48.62
CA GLY A 356 -25.75 -3.29 49.31
C GLY A 356 -25.27 -1.88 48.93
N LEU A 357 -24.64 -1.71 47.76
CA LEU A 357 -24.13 -0.42 47.28
C LEU A 357 -25.21 0.37 46.52
N SER A 358 -25.24 1.70 46.73
CA SER A 358 -26.14 2.59 46.01
C SER A 358 -25.75 2.76 44.54
N LYS A 359 -26.75 2.96 43.67
CA LYS A 359 -26.57 3.08 42.21
C LYS A 359 -25.68 4.26 41.80
N ASP A 360 -25.60 5.31 42.62
CA ASP A 360 -24.81 6.52 42.35
C ASP A 360 -23.30 6.32 42.48
N LYS A 361 -22.85 5.23 43.12
CA LYS A 361 -21.43 4.90 43.30
C LYS A 361 -20.86 4.00 42.20
N ILE A 362 -21.63 3.76 41.14
CA ILE A 362 -21.22 2.94 39.99
C ILE A 362 -20.53 3.84 38.95
N ILE A 363 -19.30 3.48 38.58
CA ILE A 363 -18.56 4.17 37.50
C ILE A 363 -19.20 3.88 36.13
N SER A 364 -19.21 4.87 35.24
CA SER A 364 -19.77 4.73 33.89
C SER A 364 -18.85 4.01 32.91
N HIS A 365 -17.53 4.12 33.09
CA HIS A 365 -16.51 3.50 32.24
C HIS A 365 -15.31 3.05 33.08
N PHE A 366 -14.67 1.96 32.66
CA PHE A 366 -13.40 1.49 33.22
C PHE A 366 -12.33 1.49 32.11
N PRO A 367 -11.17 2.15 32.31
CA PRO A 367 -10.77 2.96 33.46
C PRO A 367 -11.63 4.22 33.68
N PRO A 368 -11.68 4.81 34.90
CA PRO A 368 -12.46 6.01 35.17
C PRO A 368 -11.99 7.21 34.32
N VAL A 369 -12.95 8.02 33.86
CA VAL A 369 -12.72 9.16 32.96
C VAL A 369 -12.72 10.45 33.78
N CYS A 370 -11.65 11.24 33.70
CA CYS A 370 -11.60 12.52 34.40
C CYS A 370 -12.19 13.67 33.57
N LYS A 371 -12.55 14.78 34.22
CA LYS A 371 -13.09 15.98 33.54
C LYS A 371 -12.00 16.91 32.98
N LYS A 372 -10.73 16.49 33.00
CA LYS A 372 -9.61 17.32 32.54
C LYS A 372 -9.53 17.28 31.00
N PRO A 373 -9.62 18.43 30.31
CA PRO A 373 -9.44 18.45 28.86
C PRO A 373 -7.99 18.12 28.52
N CYS A 374 -7.78 17.26 27.52
CA CYS A 374 -6.47 17.02 26.96
C CYS A 374 -5.97 18.32 26.30
N ARG A 375 -4.66 18.61 26.39
CA ARG A 375 -4.02 19.76 25.72
C ARG A 375 -2.85 19.35 24.84
N LYS A 376 -2.71 18.05 24.55
CA LYS A 376 -1.65 17.53 23.66
C LYS A 376 -1.89 18.03 22.24
N HIS A 377 -0.80 18.32 21.52
CA HIS A 377 -0.87 18.70 20.11
C HIS A 377 -1.32 17.49 19.28
N LEU A 378 -2.23 17.73 18.36
CA LEU A 378 -2.62 16.77 17.34
C LEU A 378 -1.47 16.57 16.34
N SER A 379 -1.49 15.51 15.55
CA SER A 379 -0.44 15.12 14.59
C SER A 379 0.02 16.23 13.63
N CYS A 380 -0.84 17.22 13.36
CA CYS A 380 -0.52 18.41 12.56
C CYS A 380 0.40 19.44 13.26
N GLY A 381 0.62 19.34 14.57
CA GLY A 381 1.40 20.27 15.39
C GLY A 381 0.72 21.62 15.70
N LYS A 382 -0.30 22.04 14.93
CA LYS A 382 -0.97 23.34 15.11
C LYS A 382 -2.23 23.28 15.98
N HIS A 383 -2.96 22.16 15.92
CA HIS A 383 -4.21 22.00 16.65
C HIS A 383 -3.96 21.22 17.94
N THR A 384 -4.69 21.56 18.99
CA THR A 384 -4.66 20.84 20.27
C THR A 384 -5.90 19.98 20.42
N CYS A 385 -5.75 18.85 21.10
CA CYS A 385 -6.89 18.04 21.53
C CYS A 385 -7.77 18.87 22.47
N LYS A 386 -9.08 18.60 22.49
CA LYS A 386 -10.05 19.22 23.41
C LYS A 386 -10.95 18.18 24.09
N GLU A 387 -10.65 16.89 23.92
CA GLU A 387 -11.43 15.81 24.52
C GLU A 387 -11.12 15.68 26.01
N ASN A 388 -12.14 15.39 26.81
CA ASN A 388 -11.99 15.17 28.25
C ASN A 388 -11.39 13.78 28.48
N CYS A 389 -10.27 13.70 29.20
CA CYS A 389 -9.56 12.45 29.50
C CYS A 389 -9.27 11.60 28.24
N CYS A 390 -8.63 12.21 27.24
CA CYS A 390 -8.15 11.53 26.03
C CYS A 390 -7.13 10.41 26.36
N THR A 391 -7.37 9.20 25.85
CA THR A 391 -6.48 8.03 25.92
C THR A 391 -5.77 7.73 24.59
N ASN A 392 -6.11 8.43 23.51
CA ASN A 392 -5.52 8.20 22.19
C ASN A 392 -4.05 8.59 22.22
N GLU A 393 -3.13 7.68 21.87
CA GLU A 393 -1.70 8.01 21.84
C GLU A 393 -1.36 8.91 20.65
N ASP A 394 -1.94 8.61 19.47
CA ASP A 394 -1.56 9.20 18.19
C ASP A 394 -2.15 10.59 17.90
N HIS A 395 -3.15 11.03 18.67
CA HIS A 395 -3.77 12.37 18.57
C HIS A 395 -3.95 12.87 17.11
N THR A 396 -4.57 12.07 16.24
CA THR A 396 -4.64 12.37 14.80
C THR A 396 -5.50 13.61 14.49
N CYS A 397 -5.01 14.52 13.66
CA CYS A 397 -5.77 15.70 13.23
C CYS A 397 -6.65 15.42 12.01
N TYR A 398 -7.96 15.36 12.19
CA TYR A 398 -8.93 15.11 11.11
C TYR A 398 -9.41 16.37 10.36
N LYS A 399 -8.78 17.52 10.57
CA LYS A 399 -9.14 18.75 9.84
C LYS A 399 -8.58 18.71 8.42
N ILE A 400 -9.31 19.23 7.44
CA ILE A 400 -8.85 19.33 6.05
C ILE A 400 -7.95 20.57 5.89
N CYS A 401 -6.84 20.41 5.17
CA CYS A 401 -5.91 21.48 4.83
C CYS A 401 -6.43 22.31 3.65
N THR A 402 -6.78 23.58 3.91
CA THR A 402 -7.31 24.52 2.90
C THR A 402 -6.25 25.45 2.32
N LYS A 403 -4.95 25.22 2.59
CA LYS A 403 -3.87 26.03 2.04
C LYS A 403 -3.83 25.93 0.51
N ARG A 404 -3.58 27.05 -0.15
CA ARG A 404 -3.33 27.10 -1.60
C ARG A 404 -2.02 26.40 -1.94
N LEU A 405 -2.05 25.57 -2.97
CA LEU A 405 -0.89 24.87 -3.52
C LEU A 405 -0.01 25.81 -4.34
N SER A 406 1.20 25.36 -4.67
CA SER A 406 2.18 26.13 -5.46
C SER A 406 1.68 26.54 -6.86
N CYS A 407 0.65 25.87 -7.40
CA CYS A 407 0.02 26.25 -8.67
C CYS A 407 -0.86 27.51 -8.57
N GLY A 408 -1.16 28.02 -7.37
CA GLY A 408 -1.93 29.24 -7.14
C GLY A 408 -3.46 29.12 -7.33
N THR A 409 -3.93 28.09 -8.03
CA THR A 409 -5.36 27.87 -8.35
C THR A 409 -6.03 26.81 -7.48
N HIS A 410 -5.30 25.75 -7.07
CA HIS A 410 -5.86 24.62 -6.31
C HIS A 410 -5.52 24.67 -4.82
N SER A 411 -6.41 24.15 -3.98
CA SER A 411 -6.21 23.95 -2.54
C SER A 411 -5.77 22.52 -2.22
N CYS A 412 -5.08 22.31 -1.10
CA CYS A 412 -4.47 21.02 -0.76
C CYS A 412 -5.47 19.87 -0.59
N GLY A 413 -6.58 20.08 0.12
CA GLY A 413 -7.66 19.08 0.27
C GLY A 413 -7.32 17.85 1.12
N GLN A 414 -6.06 17.66 1.52
CA GLN A 414 -5.61 16.55 2.37
C GLN A 414 -5.90 16.81 3.85
N LEU A 415 -5.87 15.77 4.69
CA LEU A 415 -5.87 15.93 6.15
C LEU A 415 -4.71 16.82 6.60
N CYS A 416 -4.91 17.53 7.71
CA CYS A 416 -3.96 18.51 8.23
C CYS A 416 -2.65 17.80 8.56
N HIS A 417 -1.62 18.12 7.78
CA HIS A 417 -0.33 17.47 7.82
C HIS A 417 0.75 18.46 8.32
N LYS A 418 1.88 17.91 8.78
CA LYS A 418 3.07 18.69 9.14
C LYS A 418 3.92 18.90 7.89
N GLY A 419 4.40 20.13 7.66
CA GLY A 419 5.26 20.46 6.51
C GLY A 419 4.56 21.21 5.38
N LEU A 420 5.24 21.31 4.24
CA LEU A 420 4.73 21.93 3.01
C LEU A 420 3.66 21.03 2.37
N CYS A 421 2.70 21.64 1.69
CA CYS A 421 1.70 20.88 0.92
C CYS A 421 2.39 20.21 -0.27
N LEU A 422 1.93 19.00 -0.61
CA LEU A 422 2.37 18.31 -1.82
C LEU A 422 2.10 19.18 -3.07
N PRO A 423 2.93 19.06 -4.12
CA PRO A 423 2.66 19.72 -5.40
C PRO A 423 1.26 19.37 -5.92
N CYS A 424 0.71 20.25 -6.76
CA CYS A 424 -0.58 20.01 -7.38
C CYS A 424 -0.55 18.72 -8.20
N SER A 425 -1.46 17.79 -7.89
CA SER A 425 -1.59 16.50 -8.58
C SER A 425 -2.39 16.59 -9.88
N VAL A 426 -2.96 17.76 -10.19
CA VAL A 426 -3.67 17.99 -11.45
C VAL A 426 -2.65 18.08 -12.58
N ALA A 427 -2.84 17.31 -13.64
CA ALA A 427 -2.06 17.40 -14.87
C ALA A 427 -3.01 17.66 -16.05
N SER A 428 -2.56 18.49 -17.00
CA SER A 428 -3.22 18.69 -18.28
C SER A 428 -2.80 17.58 -19.25
N TYR A 429 -3.76 17.05 -20.00
CA TYR A 429 -3.51 16.09 -21.08
C TYR A 429 -3.38 16.77 -22.45
N ASP A 430 -3.45 18.10 -22.48
CA ASP A 430 -3.18 18.90 -23.67
C ASP A 430 -1.71 19.32 -23.72
N ARG A 431 -1.18 19.42 -24.95
CA ARG A 431 0.18 19.94 -25.20
C ARG A 431 0.28 21.38 -24.70
N LEU A 432 1.33 21.68 -23.92
CA LEU A 432 1.62 23.05 -23.50
C LEU A 432 2.52 23.73 -24.51
N TYR A 433 1.96 24.65 -25.30
CA TYR A 433 2.66 25.35 -26.38
C TYR A 433 3.41 26.60 -25.90
N CYS A 434 4.52 26.95 -26.56
CA CYS A 434 5.07 28.31 -26.54
C CYS A 434 4.04 29.31 -27.08
N ARG A 435 4.27 30.62 -26.86
CA ARG A 435 3.46 31.68 -27.47
C ARG A 435 3.42 31.59 -29.01
N CYS A 436 4.52 31.13 -29.60
CA CYS A 436 4.70 30.90 -31.03
C CYS A 436 4.06 29.62 -31.61
N ARG A 437 3.57 28.71 -30.75
CA ARG A 437 3.12 27.34 -31.07
C ARG A 437 4.10 26.41 -31.82
N ARG A 438 5.34 26.82 -32.08
CA ARG A 438 6.36 26.00 -32.76
C ARG A 438 7.09 25.00 -31.85
N THR A 439 7.10 25.25 -30.55
CA THR A 439 7.63 24.34 -29.52
C THR A 439 6.56 24.05 -28.48
N TRP A 440 6.60 22.86 -27.90
CA TRP A 440 5.63 22.41 -26.93
C TRP A 440 6.24 21.41 -25.94
N VAL A 441 5.55 21.21 -24.81
CA VAL A 441 5.80 20.12 -23.86
C VAL A 441 4.72 19.06 -24.08
N GLU A 442 5.13 17.80 -24.20
CA GLU A 442 4.21 16.66 -24.38
C GLU A 442 3.42 16.37 -23.08
N PRO A 443 2.15 15.93 -23.20
CA PRO A 443 1.37 15.46 -22.06
C PRO A 443 1.97 14.21 -21.39
N PRO A 444 1.75 14.00 -20.08
CA PRO A 444 0.95 14.82 -19.16
C PRO A 444 1.75 16.02 -18.62
N VAL A 445 1.18 17.22 -18.68
CA VAL A 445 1.82 18.47 -18.22
C VAL A 445 1.33 18.79 -16.80
N PRO A 446 2.19 18.74 -15.76
CA PRO A 446 1.80 19.08 -14.39
C PRO A 446 1.26 20.51 -14.26
N CYS A 447 0.24 20.71 -13.44
CA CYS A 447 -0.31 22.04 -13.17
C CYS A 447 0.75 22.97 -12.57
N GLY A 448 0.95 24.14 -13.20
CA GLY A 448 1.98 25.11 -12.81
C GLY A 448 3.29 25.02 -13.63
N THR A 449 3.38 24.09 -14.58
CA THR A 449 4.51 24.03 -15.53
C THR A 449 4.55 25.30 -16.39
N LYS A 450 5.71 25.96 -16.44
CA LYS A 450 5.91 27.13 -17.30
C LYS A 450 6.06 26.69 -18.78
N PRO A 451 5.59 27.48 -19.76
CA PRO A 451 5.80 27.18 -21.18
C PRO A 451 7.29 26.98 -21.52
N PRO A 452 7.60 26.15 -22.53
CA PRO A 452 8.99 25.84 -22.89
C PRO A 452 9.70 27.06 -23.48
N ASN A 453 11.01 27.16 -23.25
CA ASN A 453 11.83 28.20 -23.86
C ASN A 453 11.96 27.94 -25.36
N CYS A 454 11.72 28.95 -26.19
CA CYS A 454 11.65 28.78 -27.64
C CYS A 454 12.64 29.68 -28.37
N SER A 455 13.52 29.06 -29.16
CA SER A 455 14.55 29.75 -29.95
C SER A 455 14.07 30.27 -31.31
N HIS A 456 12.81 30.03 -31.69
CA HIS A 456 12.27 30.52 -32.95
C HIS A 456 12.00 32.03 -32.89
N GLU A 457 12.09 32.70 -34.05
CA GLU A 457 11.74 34.11 -34.19
C GLU A 457 10.30 34.38 -33.73
N CYS A 458 10.13 35.48 -33.01
CA CYS A 458 8.82 35.91 -32.52
C CYS A 458 7.86 36.21 -33.68
N ILE A 459 6.59 35.79 -33.54
CA ILE A 459 5.55 35.98 -34.56
C ILE A 459 4.71 37.24 -34.35
N VAL A 460 4.94 37.97 -33.25
CA VAL A 460 4.15 39.15 -32.91
C VAL A 460 4.59 40.33 -33.79
N PRO A 461 3.68 40.93 -34.58
CA PRO A 461 4.03 42.07 -35.42
C PRO A 461 4.35 43.29 -34.56
N ARG A 462 5.43 43.98 -34.89
CA ARG A 462 5.86 45.20 -34.20
C ARG A 462 5.12 46.42 -34.75
N PRO A 463 4.82 47.42 -33.90
CA PRO A 463 4.16 48.65 -34.35
C PRO A 463 4.98 49.44 -35.38
N CYS A 464 6.32 49.32 -35.37
CA CYS A 464 7.18 49.97 -36.36
C CYS A 464 7.22 49.27 -37.73
N GLY A 465 6.51 48.13 -37.91
CA GLY A 465 6.47 47.39 -39.18
C GLY A 465 7.71 46.55 -39.51
N HIS A 466 8.78 46.62 -38.69
CA HIS A 466 9.97 45.81 -38.89
C HIS A 466 9.82 44.36 -38.40
N PRO A 467 10.50 43.39 -39.04
CA PRO A 467 10.49 41.98 -38.60
C PRO A 467 11.10 41.81 -37.21
N ALA A 468 10.66 40.75 -36.51
CA ALA A 468 11.08 40.49 -35.14
C ALA A 468 12.43 39.76 -35.08
N ASN A 469 13.51 40.51 -34.83
CA ASN A 469 14.86 39.96 -34.65
C ASN A 469 15.14 39.51 -33.19
N HIS A 470 14.26 38.72 -32.59
CA HIS A 470 14.49 38.11 -31.27
C HIS A 470 13.74 36.78 -31.11
N PRO A 471 14.23 35.91 -30.22
CA PRO A 471 13.55 34.65 -29.93
C PRO A 471 12.16 34.88 -29.31
N CYS A 472 11.33 33.86 -29.42
CA CYS A 472 10.02 33.79 -28.79
C CYS A 472 10.16 33.89 -27.27
N HIS A 473 9.29 34.70 -26.67
CA HIS A 473 9.28 35.00 -25.25
C HIS A 473 7.86 34.83 -24.69
N ILE A 474 7.73 34.86 -23.35
CA ILE A 474 6.46 34.60 -22.67
C ILE A 474 5.78 35.91 -22.23
N GLU A 475 6.57 36.97 -22.08
CA GLU A 475 6.10 38.31 -21.71
C GLU A 475 5.15 38.87 -22.78
N ASN A 476 4.23 39.76 -22.36
CA ASN A 476 3.24 40.34 -23.27
C ASN A 476 3.83 41.38 -24.24
N GLU A 477 4.97 41.98 -23.91
CA GLU A 477 5.60 43.05 -24.68
C GLU A 477 6.89 42.56 -25.33
N CYS A 478 7.07 42.84 -26.63
CA CYS A 478 8.30 42.52 -27.32
C CYS A 478 9.43 43.50 -26.95
N PRO A 479 10.70 43.04 -26.92
CA PRO A 479 11.86 43.92 -26.77
C PRO A 479 11.88 45.07 -27.79
N VAL A 480 12.53 46.19 -27.50
CA VAL A 480 12.56 47.37 -28.41
C VAL A 480 13.21 47.05 -29.77
N CYS A 481 12.79 47.77 -30.83
CA CYS A 481 13.26 47.51 -32.19
C CYS A 481 14.65 48.14 -32.44
N VAL A 482 15.66 47.30 -32.69
CA VAL A 482 17.05 47.73 -32.95
C VAL A 482 17.42 47.77 -34.43
N VAL A 483 16.46 47.58 -35.33
CA VAL A 483 16.70 47.63 -36.78
C VAL A 483 17.28 48.99 -37.17
N PRO A 484 18.40 49.04 -37.91
CA PRO A 484 19.00 50.30 -38.34
C PRO A 484 18.11 51.01 -39.36
N VAL A 485 17.78 52.28 -39.12
CA VAL A 485 16.97 53.12 -40.02
C VAL A 485 17.59 54.50 -40.18
N GLU A 486 17.33 55.13 -41.32
CA GLU A 486 17.66 56.53 -41.56
C GLU A 486 16.68 57.44 -40.81
N LYS A 487 17.19 58.44 -40.09
CA LYS A 487 16.38 59.40 -39.34
C LYS A 487 16.83 60.84 -39.59
N LYS A 488 15.89 61.78 -39.47
CA LYS A 488 16.11 63.22 -39.62
C LYS A 488 16.29 63.88 -38.24
N CYS A 489 17.16 64.89 -38.09
CA CYS A 489 17.28 65.64 -36.80
C CYS A 489 15.97 66.37 -36.50
N GLY A 490 15.55 66.31 -35.24
CA GLY A 490 14.29 66.90 -34.79
C GLY A 490 14.21 68.43 -34.92
N SER A 491 15.34 69.14 -34.93
CA SER A 491 15.36 70.61 -35.09
C SER A 491 15.56 71.07 -36.54
N HIS A 492 16.31 70.33 -37.35
CA HIS A 492 16.79 70.79 -38.67
C HIS A 492 16.25 69.99 -39.85
N ALA A 493 15.51 68.90 -39.60
CA ALA A 493 15.00 67.97 -40.61
C ALA A 493 16.07 67.36 -41.56
N THR A 494 17.36 67.56 -41.27
CA THR A 494 18.47 66.99 -42.04
C THR A 494 18.62 65.51 -41.74
N VAL A 495 18.82 64.69 -42.77
CA VAL A 495 19.10 63.25 -42.62
C VAL A 495 20.45 63.06 -41.92
N ILE A 496 20.49 62.16 -40.94
CA ILE A 496 21.69 61.85 -40.16
C ILE A 496 22.59 60.93 -41.02
N PRO A 497 23.91 61.16 -41.07
CA PRO A 497 24.81 60.45 -41.98
C PRO A 497 25.09 58.99 -41.60
N TYR A 498 24.48 58.47 -40.54
CA TYR A 498 24.63 57.09 -40.08
C TYR A 498 23.29 56.50 -39.64
N TYR A 499 23.15 55.18 -39.78
CA TYR A 499 21.94 54.46 -39.42
C TYR A 499 21.77 54.39 -37.89
N LEU A 500 20.54 54.62 -37.42
CA LEU A 500 20.19 54.63 -35.99
C LEU A 500 19.15 53.54 -35.67
N PRO A 501 19.18 52.96 -34.46
CA PRO A 501 18.17 52.00 -34.03
C PRO A 501 16.74 52.57 -34.11
N CYS A 502 15.81 51.80 -34.65
CA CYS A 502 14.42 52.21 -34.86
C CYS A 502 13.74 52.75 -33.59
N TYR A 503 14.01 52.21 -32.41
CA TYR A 503 13.40 52.66 -31.15
C TYR A 503 13.78 54.10 -30.74
N ARG A 504 14.86 54.68 -31.28
CA ARG A 504 15.30 56.04 -30.92
C ARG A 504 14.49 57.10 -31.66
N GLU A 505 13.41 57.60 -31.07
CA GLU A 505 12.56 58.61 -31.68
C GLU A 505 13.22 60.00 -31.77
N SER A 506 13.95 60.41 -30.73
CA SER A 506 14.63 61.71 -30.68
C SER A 506 16.07 61.61 -31.19
N VAL A 507 16.37 62.31 -32.27
CA VAL A 507 17.72 62.34 -32.87
C VAL A 507 18.23 63.77 -33.00
N SER A 508 19.47 63.99 -32.54
CA SER A 508 20.16 65.28 -32.59
C SER A 508 21.34 65.23 -33.56
N CYS A 509 21.46 66.23 -34.44
CA CYS A 509 22.60 66.34 -35.38
C CYS A 509 23.83 67.05 -34.78
N GLY A 510 23.83 67.38 -33.48
CA GLY A 510 24.95 68.04 -32.80
C GLY A 510 25.15 69.54 -33.13
N LYS A 511 24.44 70.10 -34.13
CA LYS A 511 24.48 71.53 -34.47
C LYS A 511 23.61 72.36 -33.52
N LYS A 512 23.91 73.65 -33.35
CA LYS A 512 23.05 74.58 -32.58
C LYS A 512 21.66 74.65 -33.23
N CYS A 513 20.60 74.65 -32.41
CA CYS A 513 19.21 74.60 -32.86
C CYS A 513 18.85 75.76 -33.79
N GLY A 514 19.21 76.99 -33.45
CA GLY A 514 19.03 78.16 -34.31
C GLY A 514 17.59 78.60 -34.54
N LYS A 515 16.59 77.81 -34.10
CA LYS A 515 15.17 78.14 -34.18
C LYS A 515 14.87 79.37 -33.31
N LEU A 516 14.08 80.31 -33.84
CA LEU A 516 13.71 81.54 -33.14
C LEU A 516 12.79 81.21 -31.97
N MET A 517 13.15 81.69 -30.78
CA MET A 517 12.40 81.41 -29.55
C MET A 517 11.16 82.31 -29.50
N SER A 518 10.00 81.71 -29.23
CA SER A 518 8.69 82.39 -29.26
C SER A 518 8.51 83.50 -28.22
N CYS A 519 9.41 83.63 -27.24
CA CYS A 519 9.35 84.67 -26.22
C CYS A 519 10.11 85.97 -26.58
N CYS A 520 11.16 85.92 -27.41
CA CYS A 520 12.06 87.06 -27.61
C CYS A 520 12.71 87.14 -29.00
N GLY A 521 12.36 86.25 -29.92
CA GLY A 521 12.89 86.25 -31.29
C GLY A 521 14.38 85.93 -31.41
N LYS A 522 15.10 85.66 -30.32
CA LYS A 522 16.53 85.27 -30.38
C LYS A 522 16.69 83.82 -30.86
N PRO A 523 17.76 83.48 -31.60
CA PRO A 523 18.01 82.12 -32.04
C PRO A 523 18.41 81.23 -30.85
N CYS A 524 17.85 80.02 -30.80
CA CYS A 524 18.16 79.06 -29.74
C CYS A 524 19.63 78.62 -29.78
N GLY A 525 20.38 78.90 -28.70
CA GLY A 525 21.79 78.54 -28.55
C GLY A 525 22.06 77.09 -28.09
N LYS A 526 21.02 76.32 -27.74
CA LYS A 526 21.15 74.91 -27.35
C LYS A 526 21.51 74.04 -28.55
N ILE A 527 22.17 72.91 -28.32
CA ILE A 527 22.41 71.86 -29.33
C ILE A 527 21.04 71.30 -29.82
N CYS A 528 20.94 70.79 -31.07
CA CYS A 528 19.70 70.25 -31.68
C CYS A 528 18.96 69.41 -30.63
N HIS A 529 17.72 69.82 -30.33
CA HIS A 529 16.89 69.21 -29.30
C HIS A 529 15.47 68.99 -29.84
N THR A 530 14.82 67.96 -29.34
CA THR A 530 13.42 67.65 -29.60
C THR A 530 12.55 68.34 -28.55
N GLY A 531 11.61 69.20 -28.98
CA GLY A 531 10.72 69.98 -28.10
C GLY A 531 10.70 71.48 -28.41
N LYS A 532 9.88 72.26 -27.69
CA LYS A 532 9.84 73.73 -27.81
C LYS A 532 11.14 74.33 -27.27
N CYS A 533 11.67 75.37 -27.93
CA CYS A 533 12.86 76.07 -27.45
C CYS A 533 12.50 76.91 -26.21
N GLU A 534 12.72 76.34 -25.03
CA GLU A 534 12.45 77.03 -23.77
C GLU A 534 13.56 78.03 -23.43
N HIS A 535 13.15 79.27 -23.22
CA HIS A 535 13.99 80.40 -22.82
C HIS A 535 13.26 81.22 -21.76
N LYS A 536 13.84 81.33 -20.57
CA LYS A 536 13.31 82.15 -19.47
C LYS A 536 13.63 83.62 -19.76
N CYS A 537 12.79 84.30 -20.53
CA CYS A 537 12.89 85.74 -20.76
C CYS A 537 12.04 86.49 -19.72
N GLN A 538 12.59 87.53 -19.08
CA GLN A 538 11.85 88.41 -18.15
C GLN A 538 11.07 89.53 -18.86
N THR A 539 11.08 89.58 -20.19
CA THR A 539 10.39 90.61 -20.98
C THR A 539 9.53 89.96 -22.07
N PRO A 540 8.20 90.22 -22.11
CA PRO A 540 7.34 89.75 -23.18
C PRO A 540 7.56 90.59 -24.44
N PHE A 541 7.77 89.93 -25.58
CA PHE A 541 7.67 90.56 -26.90
C PHE A 541 6.19 90.84 -27.21
N PRO A 542 5.81 92.02 -27.70
CA PRO A 542 4.45 92.26 -28.14
C PRO A 542 4.19 91.47 -29.44
N ALA A 543 3.16 90.64 -29.44
CA ALA A 543 2.61 90.09 -30.68
C ALA A 543 1.82 91.21 -31.37
N LEU A 544 2.17 91.53 -32.62
CA LEU A 544 1.29 92.29 -33.50
C LEU A 544 0.14 91.36 -33.91
N GLU A 545 -1.10 91.83 -33.73
CA GLU A 545 -2.36 91.18 -34.12
C GLU A 545 -2.44 90.84 -35.60
#